data_AF-K0IFV8-F1
#
_entry.id   AF-K0IFV8-F1
#
_cell.length_a   1.000
_cell.length_b   1.000
_cell.length_c   1.000
_cell.angle_alpha   90.00
_cell.angle_beta   90.00
_cell.angle_gamma   90.00
#
_symmetry.space_group_name_H-M   'P 1'
#
loop_
_entity.id
_entity.type
_entity.pdbx_description
1 polymer ?
#
loop_
_entity_poly.entity_id
_entity_poly.type
_entity_poly.pdbx_seq_one_letter_code
_entity_poly.pdbx_strand_id
1 'polypeptide(L)'
;MEQFERLQEKYLPKVDRRLAIDLLLRLREQPNIKPMYVVETFLEEGGNSEEIRNEVIRMTGTAPQLHDRATHLVARHRLDYELLKQIQDHPKVKEVTGTYVGSEASIGASHEPSTAASRRESQRRYY
;
A
#
# COMPACT_ATOMS: atom_id res chain seq x y z
N MET A 1 10.41 -2.66 24.03
CA MET A 1 9.26 -1.89 23.53
C MET A 1 9.52 -0.39 23.62
N GLU A 2 9.88 0.16 24.79
CA GLU A 2 10.11 1.61 24.98
C GLU A 2 11.09 2.28 23.98
N GLN A 3 12.19 1.62 23.61
CA GLN A 3 13.13 2.19 22.64
C GLN A 3 12.52 2.36 21.25
N PHE A 4 11.68 1.42 20.82
CA PHE A 4 10.99 1.51 19.54
C PHE A 4 9.97 2.65 19.56
N GLU A 5 9.18 2.75 20.63
CA GLU A 5 8.15 3.79 20.79
C GLU A 5 8.79 5.18 20.74
N ARG A 6 9.89 5.39 21.46
CA ARG A 6 10.64 6.65 21.41
C ARG A 6 11.16 6.99 20.02
N LEU A 7 11.64 6.00 19.26
CA LEU A 7 12.12 6.22 17.89
C LEU A 7 10.95 6.51 16.94
N GLN A 8 9.84 5.79 17.09
CA GLN A 8 8.63 6.02 16.30
C GLN A 8 8.08 7.41 16.56
N GLU A 9 7.94 7.83 17.81
CA GLU A 9 7.51 9.19 18.16
C GLU A 9 8.49 10.26 17.67
N LYS A 10 9.79 9.96 17.63
CA LYS A 10 10.81 10.89 17.12
C LYS A 10 10.75 11.08 15.61
N TYR A 11 10.56 9.99 14.84
CA TYR A 11 10.71 10.01 13.38
C TYR A 11 9.39 10.01 12.62
N LEU A 12 8.35 9.42 13.20
CA LEU A 12 6.99 9.30 12.69
C LEU A 12 5.92 9.77 13.70
N PRO A 13 6.02 11.01 14.26
CA PRO A 13 5.17 11.48 15.36
C PRO A 13 3.67 11.53 15.02
N LYS A 14 3.32 11.72 13.75
CA LYS A 14 1.91 11.85 13.31
C LYS A 14 1.32 10.54 12.82
N VAL A 15 2.12 9.47 12.81
CA VAL A 15 1.69 8.17 12.31
C VAL A 15 1.15 7.35 13.47
N ASP A 16 -0.01 6.72 13.27
CA ASP A 16 -0.56 5.74 14.20
C ASP A 16 0.47 4.63 14.48
N ARG A 17 0.64 4.30 15.76
CA ARG A 17 1.65 3.35 16.21
C ARG A 17 1.42 1.96 15.61
N ARG A 18 0.17 1.53 15.41
CA ARG A 18 -0.14 0.21 14.84
C ARG A 18 0.24 0.17 13.38
N LEU A 19 -0.05 1.22 12.61
CA LEU A 19 0.39 1.34 11.22
C LEU A 19 1.92 1.26 11.11
N ALA A 20 2.65 2.03 11.93
CA ALA A 20 4.12 2.03 11.91
C ALA A 20 4.71 0.65 12.23
N ILE A 21 4.22 -0.01 13.28
CA ILE A 21 4.67 -1.35 13.66
C ILE A 21 4.36 -2.37 12.57
N ASP A 22 3.10 -2.41 12.09
CA ASP A 22 2.66 -3.39 11.10
C ASP A 22 3.44 -3.25 9.78
N LEU A 23 3.63 -2.02 9.30
CA LEU A 23 4.42 -1.75 8.09
C LEU A 23 5.87 -2.22 8.25
N LEU A 24 6.53 -1.86 9.34
CA LEU A 24 7.94 -2.21 9.56
C LEU A 24 8.13 -3.73 9.71
N LEU A 25 7.20 -4.43 10.36
CA LEU A 25 7.22 -5.89 10.44
C LEU A 25 7.11 -6.54 9.05
N ARG A 26 6.20 -6.05 8.20
CA ARG A 26 6.03 -6.57 6.83
C ARG A 26 7.23 -6.30 5.95
N LEU A 27 7.79 -5.09 6.00
CA LEU A 27 9.00 -4.74 5.25
C LEU A 27 10.21 -5.56 5.73
N ARG A 28 10.27 -5.92 7.01
CA ARG A 28 11.31 -6.84 7.53
C ARG A 28 11.13 -8.26 7.01
N GLU A 29 9.91 -8.76 6.95
CA GLU A 29 9.60 -10.12 6.48
C GLU A 29 9.73 -10.26 4.96
N GLN A 30 9.32 -9.25 4.20
CA GLN A 30 9.34 -9.24 2.73
C GLN A 30 9.90 -7.90 2.22
N PRO A 31 11.22 -7.65 2.34
CA PRO A 31 11.83 -6.34 2.02
C PRO A 31 11.70 -5.93 0.55
N ASN A 32 11.49 -6.90 -0.34
CA ASN A 32 11.36 -6.67 -1.78
C ASN A 32 9.90 -6.44 -2.23
N ILE A 33 8.92 -6.59 -1.33
CA ILE A 33 7.51 -6.49 -1.65
C ILE A 33 6.91 -5.34 -0.82
N LYS A 34 6.53 -4.25 -1.50
CA LYS A 34 5.82 -3.15 -0.84
C LYS A 34 4.39 -3.60 -0.50
N PRO A 35 4.02 -3.70 0.78
CA PRO A 35 2.65 -4.05 1.18
C PRO A 35 1.64 -3.00 0.74
N MET A 36 0.40 -3.41 0.50
CA MET A 36 -0.68 -2.51 0.11
C MET A 36 -1.47 -2.08 1.34
N TYR A 37 -1.70 -0.78 1.45
CA TYR A 37 -2.51 -0.19 2.52
C TYR A 37 -3.59 0.71 1.92
N VAL A 38 -4.72 0.77 2.61
CA VAL A 38 -5.59 1.95 2.57
C VAL A 38 -5.06 2.90 3.65
N VAL A 39 -4.54 4.04 3.22
CA VAL A 39 -3.98 5.07 4.09
C VAL A 39 -5.03 6.17 4.24
N GLU A 40 -5.32 6.50 5.49
CA GLU A 40 -6.21 7.58 5.90
C GLU A 40 -5.33 8.71 6.46
N THR A 41 -5.47 9.90 5.90
CA THR A 41 -4.70 11.08 6.27
C THR A 41 -5.65 12.18 6.71
N PHE A 42 -5.44 12.69 7.93
CA PHE A 42 -6.22 13.79 8.49
C PHE A 42 -5.43 15.08 8.41
N LEU A 43 -6.08 16.13 7.90
CA LEU A 43 -5.52 17.46 7.79
C LEU A 43 -6.00 18.35 8.95
N GLU A 44 -5.18 19.33 9.33
CA GLU A 44 -5.56 20.34 10.34
C GLU A 44 -6.75 21.19 9.86
N GLU A 45 -6.77 21.55 8.59
CA GLU A 45 -7.83 22.32 7.97
C GLU A 45 -8.11 21.83 6.54
N GLY A 46 -9.38 21.96 6.14
CA GLY A 46 -9.82 21.67 4.78
C GLY A 46 -9.41 22.79 3.84
N GLY A 47 -9.68 22.62 2.56
CA GLY A 47 -9.36 23.64 1.57
C GLY A 47 -10.05 23.36 0.24
N ASN A 48 -9.49 23.92 -0.83
CA ASN A 48 -9.94 23.59 -2.16
C ASN A 48 -9.66 22.11 -2.45
N SER A 49 -10.73 21.32 -2.56
CA SER A 49 -10.67 19.88 -2.83
C SER A 49 -9.84 19.52 -4.07
N GLU A 50 -9.93 20.32 -5.13
CA GLU A 50 -9.19 20.06 -6.38
C GLU A 50 -7.69 20.30 -6.20
N GLU A 51 -7.31 21.36 -5.48
CA GLU A 51 -5.90 21.65 -5.18
C GLU A 51 -5.29 20.54 -4.32
N ILE A 52 -6.01 20.11 -3.28
CA ILE A 52 -5.60 19.01 -2.40
C ILE A 52 -5.47 17.71 -3.19
N ARG A 53 -6.46 17.37 -4.02
CA ARG A 53 -6.43 16.18 -4.88
C ARG A 53 -5.21 16.20 -5.81
N ASN A 54 -4.96 17.31 -6.50
CA ASN A 54 -3.85 17.44 -7.43
C ASN A 54 -2.48 17.37 -6.73
N GLU A 55 -2.38 17.93 -5.53
CA GLU A 55 -1.18 17.82 -4.70
C GLU A 55 -0.91 16.38 -4.28
N VAL A 56 -1.91 15.64 -3.80
CA VAL A 56 -1.75 14.24 -3.40
C VAL A 56 -1.37 13.37 -4.61
N ILE A 57 -1.96 13.61 -5.77
CA ILE A 57 -1.60 12.89 -7.02
C ILE A 57 -0.13 13.19 -7.38
N ARG A 58 0.29 14.46 -7.31
CA ARG A 58 1.69 14.84 -7.58
C ARG A 58 2.65 14.20 -6.59
N MET A 59 2.26 14.08 -5.32
CA MET A 59 3.10 13.56 -4.25
C MET A 59 3.20 12.02 -4.26
N THR A 60 2.09 11.34 -4.52
CA THR A 60 1.94 9.88 -4.29
C THR A 60 1.65 9.09 -5.55
N GLY A 61 1.36 9.76 -6.67
CA GLY A 61 0.87 9.13 -7.90
C GLY A 61 -0.55 8.56 -7.82
N THR A 62 -1.23 8.70 -6.68
CA THR A 62 -2.56 8.11 -6.45
C THR A 62 -3.58 9.19 -6.12
N ALA A 63 -4.76 9.09 -6.72
CA ALA A 63 -5.86 10.00 -6.44
C ALA A 63 -6.58 9.61 -5.14
N PRO A 64 -6.71 10.51 -4.15
CA PRO A 64 -7.44 10.22 -2.92
C PRO A 64 -8.95 10.36 -3.10
N GLN A 65 -9.70 9.72 -2.21
CA GLN A 65 -11.07 10.10 -1.87
C GLN A 65 -11.02 11.18 -0.79
N LEU A 66 -11.91 12.17 -0.88
CA LEU A 66 -11.95 13.32 0.02
C LEU A 66 -13.26 13.28 0.81
N HIS A 67 -13.15 13.38 2.13
CA HIS A 67 -14.26 13.41 3.08
C HIS A 67 -14.14 14.63 3.99
N ASP A 68 -15.20 14.92 4.76
CA ASP A 68 -15.18 15.92 5.84
C ASP A 68 -14.69 17.31 5.39
N ARG A 69 -15.24 17.82 4.28
CA ARG A 69 -14.79 19.10 3.67
C ARG A 69 -13.29 19.09 3.32
N ALA A 70 -12.83 17.95 2.81
CA ALA A 70 -11.45 17.69 2.41
C ALA A 70 -10.42 17.70 3.55
N THR A 71 -10.84 17.48 4.81
CA THR A 71 -9.90 17.24 5.93
C THR A 71 -9.53 15.78 6.09
N HIS A 72 -10.27 14.85 5.50
CA HIS A 72 -10.01 13.43 5.61
C HIS A 72 -9.78 12.84 4.21
N LEU A 73 -8.54 12.40 3.96
CA LEU A 73 -8.09 11.84 2.69
C LEU A 73 -7.95 10.34 2.82
N VAL A 74 -8.49 9.58 1.88
CA VAL A 74 -8.36 8.12 1.85
C VAL A 74 -7.78 7.68 0.51
N ALA A 75 -6.62 7.02 0.53
CA ALA A 75 -5.95 6.57 -0.69
C ALA A 75 -5.31 5.20 -0.52
N ARG A 76 -5.28 4.41 -1.59
CA ARG A 76 -4.65 3.09 -1.59
C ARG A 76 -3.21 3.19 -2.11
N HIS A 77 -2.24 2.82 -1.29
CA HIS A 77 -0.82 2.94 -1.63
C HIS A 77 -0.07 1.62 -1.44
N ARG A 78 0.89 1.36 -2.34
CA ARG A 78 2.02 0.48 -2.02
C ARG A 78 2.93 1.26 -1.09
N LEU A 79 2.92 0.89 0.18
CA LEU A 79 3.51 1.68 1.25
C LEU A 79 4.91 1.17 1.58
N ASP A 80 5.83 2.10 1.77
CA ASP A 80 7.12 1.89 2.40
C ASP A 80 7.38 3.02 3.41
N TYR A 81 8.51 2.95 4.09
CA TYR A 81 8.88 3.97 5.08
C TYR A 81 9.05 5.37 4.46
N GLU A 82 9.58 5.47 3.24
CA GLU A 82 9.85 6.74 2.57
C GLU A 82 8.54 7.47 2.24
N LEU A 83 7.59 6.77 1.63
CA LEU A 83 6.28 7.34 1.31
C LEU A 83 5.50 7.69 2.58
N LEU A 84 5.50 6.82 3.60
CA LEU A 84 4.84 7.12 4.86
C LEU A 84 5.42 8.36 5.53
N LYS A 85 6.76 8.49 5.51
CA LYS A 85 7.45 9.67 6.02
C LYS A 85 7.14 10.92 5.20
N GLN A 86 7.09 10.81 3.88
CA GLN A 86 6.72 11.93 3.01
C GLN A 86 5.31 12.43 3.28
N ILE A 87 4.34 11.53 3.51
CA ILE A 87 2.95 11.90 3.83
C ILE A 87 2.91 12.66 5.17
N GLN A 88 3.46 12.10 6.25
CA GLN A 88 3.36 12.74 7.57
C GLN A 88 4.19 14.03 7.69
N ASP A 89 5.32 14.14 6.98
CA ASP A 89 6.15 15.34 7.00
C ASP A 89 5.44 16.54 6.33
N HIS A 90 4.35 16.31 5.59
CA HIS A 90 3.55 17.39 5.01
C HIS A 90 2.97 18.31 6.12
N PRO A 91 3.11 19.64 5.99
CA PRO A 91 2.79 20.57 7.08
C PRO A 91 1.32 20.59 7.46
N LYS A 92 0.41 20.35 6.49
CA LYS A 92 -1.04 20.30 6.75
C LYS A 92 -1.52 18.99 7.37
N VAL A 93 -0.67 17.96 7.39
CA VAL A 93 -1.04 16.64 7.93
C VAL A 93 -0.94 16.67 9.44
N LYS A 94 -2.03 16.27 10.08
CA LYS A 94 -2.18 16.12 11.53
C LYS A 94 -1.91 14.69 11.97
N GLU A 95 -2.52 13.73 11.27
CA GLU A 95 -2.48 12.32 11.64
C GLU A 95 -2.54 11.43 10.39
N VAL A 96 -1.86 10.29 10.45
CA VAL A 96 -1.85 9.26 9.42
C VAL A 96 -2.13 7.91 10.06
N THR A 97 -3.18 7.23 9.58
CA THR A 97 -3.49 5.85 9.94
C THR A 97 -3.66 5.01 8.69
N GLY A 98 -3.81 3.70 8.84
CA GLY A 98 -4.00 2.85 7.69
C GLY A 98 -4.29 1.41 8.02
N THR A 99 -4.96 0.77 7.08
CA THR A 99 -5.36 -0.63 7.15
C THR A 99 -4.66 -1.42 6.05
N TYR A 100 -3.99 -2.51 6.44
CA TYR A 100 -3.39 -3.44 5.50
C TYR A 100 -4.47 -4.15 4.68
N VAL A 101 -4.31 -4.17 3.36
CA VAL A 101 -5.29 -4.78 2.42
C VAL A 101 -4.67 -5.87 1.53
N GLY A 102 -3.54 -6.43 1.96
CA GLY A 102 -2.83 -7.49 1.24
C GLY A 102 -1.54 -7.03 0.58
N SER A 103 -0.75 -7.97 0.09
CA SER A 103 0.27 -7.73 -0.92
C SER A 103 -0.29 -8.25 -2.24
N GLU A 104 -0.08 -7.54 -3.35
CA GLU A 104 -0.27 -8.14 -4.68
C GLU A 104 0.83 -9.15 -4.96
N ALA A 105 0.97 -10.16 -4.10
CA ALA A 105 1.55 -11.41 -4.52
C ALA A 105 0.51 -12.06 -5.44
N SER A 106 0.54 -11.70 -6.72
CA SER A 106 0.19 -12.66 -7.76
C SER A 106 1.13 -13.84 -7.53
N ILE A 107 0.68 -14.83 -6.78
CA ILE A 107 1.22 -16.19 -6.89
C ILE A 107 0.93 -16.54 -8.35
N GLY A 108 1.92 -16.31 -9.22
CA GLY A 108 1.85 -16.74 -10.61
C GLY A 108 1.42 -18.22 -10.62
N ALA A 109 0.59 -18.60 -11.59
CA ALA A 109 0.03 -19.94 -11.68
C ALA A 109 1.11 -20.99 -11.38
N SER A 110 0.96 -21.73 -10.27
CA SER A 110 1.93 -22.75 -9.84
C SER A 110 1.86 -24.04 -10.66
N HIS A 111 1.12 -24.03 -11.77
CA HIS A 111 0.99 -25.13 -12.69
C HIS A 111 1.50 -24.71 -14.06
N GLU A 112 2.62 -25.28 -14.47
CA GLU A 112 2.95 -25.38 -15.89
C GLU A 112 1.87 -26.21 -16.57
N PRO A 113 1.41 -25.85 -17.79
CA PRO A 113 0.60 -26.76 -18.58
C PRO A 113 1.44 -28.01 -18.80
N SER A 114 1.00 -29.13 -18.23
CA SER A 114 1.58 -30.44 -18.50
C SER A 114 1.70 -30.61 -20.01
N THR A 115 2.93 -30.72 -20.50
CA THR A 115 3.24 -30.98 -21.90
C THR A 115 2.52 -32.24 -22.35
N ALA A 116 1.38 -32.08 -23.02
CA ALA A 116 0.73 -33.15 -23.75
C ALA A 116 1.39 -33.26 -25.13
N ALA A 117 2.59 -33.83 -25.17
CA ALA A 117 3.18 -34.32 -26.39
C ALA A 117 3.32 -35.84 -26.32
N SER A 118 2.54 -36.50 -27.19
CA SER A 118 2.68 -37.87 -27.68
C SER A 118 2.19 -39.00 -26.77
N ARG A 119 1.10 -39.67 -27.17
CA ARG A 119 1.14 -40.98 -27.85
C ARG A 119 -0.27 -41.53 -28.11
N ARG A 120 -0.40 -42.32 -29.19
CA ARG A 120 -1.53 -43.15 -29.69
C ARG A 120 -2.38 -42.43 -30.73
N GLU A 121 -2.06 -42.48 -32.03
CA GLU A 121 -2.01 -43.67 -32.91
C GLU A 121 -3.34 -44.43 -32.90
N SER A 122 -4.09 -44.36 -34.02
CA SER A 122 -4.90 -45.43 -34.64
C SER A 122 -5.99 -44.85 -35.55
N GLN A 123 -5.86 -45.01 -36.88
CA GLN A 123 -6.88 -45.62 -37.76
C GLN A 123 -6.64 -45.28 -39.24
N ARG A 124 -5.89 -46.17 -39.90
CA ARG A 124 -6.15 -46.57 -41.29
C ARG A 124 -5.88 -48.06 -41.41
N ARG A 125 -6.95 -48.88 -41.43
CA ARG A 125 -7.14 -50.02 -42.34
C ARG A 125 -8.40 -50.86 -42.03
N TYR A 126 -9.16 -51.13 -43.12
CA TYR A 126 -10.16 -52.16 -43.42
C TYR A 126 -11.44 -52.28 -42.56
N TYR A 127 -12.61 -51.99 -43.14
CA TYR A 127 -13.43 -52.92 -43.94
C TYR A 127 -14.11 -52.17 -45.10
#